data_AF-A0A9N9E9L2-F1
#
_entry.id   AF-A0A9N9E9L2-F1
#
_cell.length_a   1.000
_cell.length_b   1.000
_cell.length_c   1.000
_cell.angle_alpha   90.00
_cell.angle_beta   90.00
_cell.angle_gamma   90.00
#
_symmetry.space_group_name_H-M   'P 1'
#
loop_
_entity.id
_entity.type
_entity.pdbx_description
1 polymer ?
#
loop_
_entity_poly.entity_id
_entity_poly.type
_entity_poly.pdbx_seq_one_letter_code
_entity_poly.pdbx_strand_id
1 'polypeptide(L)'
;KRADDVTIHVPAPGPGPWKKGSVQNVSWWCNECKSSDKVIVEIIEIYDEFELGDTVFSEVRDNPVVGSLFFKIDNNWNTTRYRAFVFLYSDQLQYGVSKEFSID
;
A
#
# COMPACT_ATOMS: atom_id res chain seq x y z
N LYS A 1 6.63 20.61 -14.37
CA LYS A 1 5.39 20.27 -13.65
C LYS A 1 4.68 19.19 -14.45
N ARG A 2 4.47 18.00 -13.88
CA ARG A 2 3.61 16.98 -14.47
C ARG A 2 2.17 17.50 -14.35
N ALA A 3 1.43 17.56 -15.45
CA ALA A 3 0.08 18.14 -15.51
C ALA A 3 -1.02 17.08 -15.53
N ASP A 4 -0.64 15.80 -15.47
CA ASP A 4 -1.56 14.68 -15.58
C ASP A 4 -1.66 14.00 -14.22
N ASP A 5 -2.88 13.80 -13.73
CA ASP A 5 -3.18 13.02 -12.52
C ASP A 5 -2.63 11.60 -12.71
N VAL A 6 -1.62 11.24 -11.92
CA VAL A 6 -1.07 9.89 -11.92
C VAL A 6 -1.97 9.01 -11.07
N THR A 7 -2.48 7.94 -11.66
CA THR A 7 -3.32 6.97 -10.96
C THR A 7 -2.52 5.69 -10.69
N ILE A 8 -2.27 5.41 -9.42
CA ILE A 8 -1.66 4.15 -9.01
C ILE A 8 -2.80 3.20 -8.63
N HIS A 9 -2.82 2.00 -9.22
CA HIS A 9 -3.79 0.97 -8.86
C HIS A 9 -3.13 -0.06 -7.95
N VAL A 10 -3.79 -0.43 -6.85
CA VAL A 10 -3.27 -1.35 -5.84
C VAL A 10 -4.23 -2.53 -5.68
N PRO A 11 -4.18 -3.56 -6.55
CA PRO A 11 -5.13 -4.68 -6.50
C PRO A 11 -4.95 -5.63 -5.30
N ALA A 12 -3.78 -5.61 -4.64
CA ALA A 12 -3.50 -6.42 -3.46
C ALA A 12 -2.79 -5.57 -2.38
N PRO A 13 -3.03 -5.83 -1.08
CA PRO A 13 -3.72 -6.99 -0.52
C PRO A 13 -5.23 -6.97 -0.77
N GLY A 14 -5.82 -8.17 -0.83
CA GLY A 14 -7.27 -8.35 -0.93
C GLY A 14 -7.92 -8.52 0.45
N PRO A 15 -9.27 -8.58 0.50
CA PRO A 15 -10.01 -8.80 1.74
C PRO A 15 -9.55 -10.06 2.49
N GLY A 16 -9.35 -9.93 3.80
CA GLY A 16 -9.03 -11.00 4.75
C GLY A 16 -10.21 -11.35 5.67
N PRO A 17 -9.99 -12.25 6.64
CA PRO A 17 -8.91 -12.01 7.57
C PRO A 17 -7.64 -12.82 7.26
N TRP A 18 -6.49 -12.16 7.35
CA TRP A 18 -5.19 -12.76 7.13
C TRP A 18 -4.56 -13.18 8.45
N LYS A 19 -3.90 -14.34 8.47
CA LYS A 19 -3.30 -14.86 9.69
C LYS A 19 -2.07 -14.06 10.10
N LYS A 20 -1.93 -13.75 11.39
CA LYS A 20 -0.64 -13.28 11.95
C LYS A 20 0.53 -14.21 11.59
N GLY A 21 1.66 -13.63 11.25
CA GLY A 21 2.85 -14.35 10.79
C GLY A 21 2.80 -14.83 9.34
N SER A 22 1.68 -14.67 8.63
CA SER A 22 1.61 -14.99 7.20
C SER A 22 2.32 -13.93 6.36
N VAL A 23 2.85 -14.36 5.22
CA VAL A 23 3.42 -13.48 4.21
C VAL A 23 2.31 -13.14 3.22
N GLN A 24 2.10 -11.84 3.03
CA GLN A 24 1.18 -11.28 2.06
C GLN A 24 1.96 -10.41 1.07
N ASN A 25 1.28 -9.88 0.06
CA ASN A 25 1.89 -8.95 -0.87
C ASN A 25 1.04 -7.70 -1.09
N VAL A 26 1.72 -6.57 -1.23
CA VAL A 26 1.19 -5.41 -1.93
C VAL A 26 1.59 -5.55 -3.39
N SER A 27 0.68 -5.27 -4.30
CA SER A 27 1.00 -5.20 -5.74
C SER A 27 0.37 -3.97 -6.33
N TRP A 28 1.04 -3.38 -7.31
CA TRP A 28 0.56 -2.18 -7.97
C TRP A 28 0.91 -2.15 -9.46
N TRP A 29 0.19 -1.31 -10.18
CA TRP A 29 0.60 -0.79 -11.48
C TRP A 29 0.28 0.70 -11.59
N CYS A 30 0.94 1.37 -12.53
CA CYS A 30 0.71 2.77 -12.87
C CYS A 30 1.13 3.01 -14.32
N ASN A 31 0.17 3.33 -15.19
CA ASN A 31 0.43 3.49 -16.63
C ASN A 31 1.11 4.83 -16.93
N GLU A 32 0.81 5.85 -16.13
CA GLU A 32 1.26 7.22 -16.33
C GLU A 32 2.64 7.46 -15.72
N CYS A 33 3.11 6.59 -14.82
CA CYS A 33 4.33 6.76 -14.05
C CYS A 33 5.61 6.57 -14.89
N LYS A 34 6.74 7.16 -14.45
CA LYS A 34 8.05 6.91 -15.10
C LYS A 34 8.77 5.80 -14.35
N SER A 35 9.39 4.88 -15.08
CA SER A 35 10.19 3.80 -14.49
C SER A 35 11.40 4.29 -13.68
N SER A 36 11.85 5.53 -13.90
CA SER A 36 12.91 6.17 -13.12
C SER A 36 12.48 6.70 -11.76
N ASP A 37 11.17 6.83 -11.52
CA ASP A 37 10.65 7.33 -10.25
C ASP A 37 10.68 6.21 -9.19
N LYS A 38 10.28 6.55 -7.95
CA LYS A 38 10.17 5.62 -6.83
C LYS A 38 8.78 5.69 -6.21
N VAL A 39 8.39 4.65 -5.49
CA VAL A 39 7.18 4.62 -4.66
C VAL A 39 7.51 4.34 -3.20
N ILE A 40 6.64 4.81 -2.32
CA ILE A 40 6.56 4.41 -0.92
C ILE A 40 5.37 3.47 -0.80
N VAL A 41 5.61 2.27 -0.31
CA VAL A 41 4.56 1.29 -0.03
C VAL A 41 4.35 1.27 1.48
N GLU A 42 3.14 1.56 1.91
CA GLU A 42 2.77 1.59 3.33
C GLU A 42 1.59 0.69 3.63
N ILE A 43 1.52 0.19 4.86
CA ILE A 43 0.34 -0.48 5.40
C ILE A 43 -0.05 0.26 6.66
N ILE A 44 -1.29 0.74 6.66
CA ILE A 44 -1.79 1.68 7.66
C ILE A 44 -3.05 1.10 8.30
N GLU A 45 -3.12 1.19 9.63
CA GLU A 45 -4.32 0.86 10.40
C GLU A 45 -5.48 1.81 10.06
N ILE A 46 -6.70 1.30 10.18
CA ILE A 46 -7.93 2.04 9.91
C ILE A 46 -8.83 1.93 11.12
N TYR A 47 -9.02 3.05 11.82
CA TYR A 47 -9.93 3.12 12.94
C TYR A 47 -11.37 3.22 12.43
N ASP A 48 -11.62 4.13 11.49
CA ASP A 48 -12.90 4.27 10.78
C ASP A 48 -12.70 4.68 9.31
N GLU A 49 -13.78 4.94 8.57
CA GLU A 49 -13.71 5.26 7.13
C GLU A 49 -12.89 6.53 6.82
N PHE A 50 -12.75 7.44 7.79
CA PHE A 50 -12.12 8.75 7.62
C PHE A 50 -10.84 8.92 8.46
N GLU A 51 -10.59 8.04 9.43
CA GLU A 51 -9.44 8.11 10.33
C GLU A 51 -8.45 6.95 10.12
N LEU A 52 -7.24 7.32 9.69
CA LEU A 52 -6.09 6.43 9.59
C LEU A 52 -5.36 6.38 10.93
N GLY A 53 -4.92 5.19 11.31
CA GLY A 53 -4.09 4.94 12.48
C GLY A 53 -2.61 4.85 12.13
N ASP A 54 -1.91 3.99 12.85
CA ASP A 54 -0.46 3.83 12.73
C ASP A 54 -0.04 3.13 11.44
N THR A 55 1.07 3.58 10.86
CA THR A 55 1.77 2.87 9.79
C THR A 55 2.54 1.70 10.39
N VAL A 56 2.13 0.48 10.09
CA VAL A 56 2.72 -0.77 10.61
C VAL A 56 3.78 -1.39 9.69
N PHE A 57 3.84 -0.90 8.44
CA PHE A 57 4.86 -1.26 7.46
C PHE A 57 5.08 -0.09 6.51
N SER A 58 6.34 0.22 6.18
CA SER A 58 6.69 1.24 5.18
C SER A 58 7.99 0.85 4.48
N GLU A 59 8.01 0.88 3.15
CA GLU A 59 9.21 0.59 2.38
C GLU A 59 9.24 1.34 1.04
N VAL A 60 10.44 1.74 0.61
CA VAL A 60 10.65 2.40 -0.68
C VAL A 60 11.02 1.38 -1.76
N ARG A 61 10.43 1.54 -2.94
CA ARG A 61 10.74 0.72 -4.12
C ARG A 61 11.00 1.59 -5.34
N ASP A 62 11.97 1.16 -6.15
CA ASP A 62 12.20 1.75 -7.47
C ASP A 62 11.16 1.23 -8.46
N ASN A 63 10.94 1.98 -9.54
CA ASN A 63 10.04 1.65 -10.63
C ASN A 63 8.54 1.54 -10.23
N PRO A 64 7.79 2.64 -10.28
CA PRO A 64 6.36 2.67 -9.98
C PRO A 64 5.48 1.95 -11.02
N VAL A 65 5.98 1.63 -12.22
CA VAL A 65 5.13 1.24 -13.35
C VAL A 65 4.38 -0.06 -13.07
N VAL A 66 5.08 -1.06 -12.54
CA VAL A 66 4.50 -2.32 -12.04
C VAL A 66 5.41 -2.81 -10.92
N GLY A 67 4.83 -3.29 -9.84
CA GLY A 67 5.62 -3.93 -8.78
C GLY A 67 4.80 -4.80 -7.85
N SER A 68 5.53 -5.59 -7.07
CA SER A 68 4.98 -6.30 -5.93
C SER A 68 6.00 -6.31 -4.80
N LEU A 69 5.49 -6.19 -3.58
CA LEU A 69 6.25 -6.19 -2.37
C LEU A 69 5.63 -7.17 -1.38
N PHE A 70 6.40 -8.20 -1.03
CA PHE A 70 6.02 -9.11 0.04
C PHE A 70 6.29 -8.47 1.40
N PHE A 71 5.36 -8.65 2.32
CA PHE A 71 5.49 -8.26 3.71
C PHE A 71 4.97 -9.38 4.60
N LYS A 72 5.50 -9.46 5.81
CA LYS A 72 5.01 -10.40 6.83
C LYS A 72 4.11 -9.64 7.78
N ILE A 73 2.90 -10.14 8.02
CA ILE A 73 2.05 -9.63 9.10
C ILE A 73 2.74 -10.01 10.41
N ASP A 74 3.21 -9.02 11.16
CA ASP A 74 3.88 -9.29 12.43
C ASP A 74 2.84 -9.71 13.48
N ASN A 75 3.28 -10.51 14.46
CA ASN A 75 2.43 -11.00 15.53
C ASN A 75 1.92 -9.86 16.44
N ASN A 76 2.64 -8.75 16.48
CA ASN A 76 2.28 -7.56 17.25
C ASN A 76 1.26 -6.65 16.55
N TRP A 77 0.89 -6.91 15.30
CA TRP A 77 -0.18 -6.13 14.65
C TRP A 77 -1.49 -6.36 15.36
N ASN A 78 -2.28 -5.30 15.49
CA ASN A 78 -3.58 -5.37 16.15
C ASN A 78 -4.59 -6.15 15.27
N THR A 79 -5.64 -6.70 15.87
CA THR A 79 -6.74 -7.36 15.13
C THR A 79 -7.72 -6.32 14.60
N THR A 80 -7.22 -5.40 13.76
CA THR A 80 -7.97 -4.26 13.20
C THR A 80 -8.11 -4.40 11.68
N ARG A 81 -8.55 -3.32 11.03
CA ARG A 81 -8.67 -3.16 9.59
C ARG A 81 -7.49 -2.36 9.07
N TYR A 82 -7.00 -2.72 7.89
CA TYR A 82 -5.83 -2.15 7.27
C TYR A 82 -6.09 -1.86 5.79
N ARG A 83 -5.35 -0.89 5.23
CA ARG A 83 -5.20 -0.72 3.77
C ARG A 83 -3.72 -0.60 3.45
N ALA A 84 -3.36 -1.09 2.28
CA ALA A 84 -2.07 -0.79 1.69
C ALA A 84 -2.18 0.47 0.82
N PHE A 85 -1.22 1.36 0.98
CA PHE A 85 -1.07 2.57 0.20
C PHE A 85 0.21 2.47 -0.63
N VAL A 86 0.15 2.97 -1.86
CA VAL A 86 1.33 3.11 -2.72
C VAL A 86 1.37 4.55 -3.19
N PHE A 87 2.32 5.32 -2.66
CA PHE A 87 2.52 6.73 -2.95
C PHE A 87 3.65 6.91 -3.95
N LEU A 88 3.53 7.86 -4.87
CA LEU A 88 4.68 8.33 -5.63
C LEU A 88 5.63 9.07 -4.69
N TYR A 89 6.91 8.69 -4.66
CA TYR A 89 7.88 9.24 -3.71
C TYR A 89 8.07 10.75 -3.85
N SER A 90 8.00 11.28 -5.08
CA SER A 90 8.18 12.71 -5.37
C SER A 90 6.96 13.57 -5.01
N ASP A 91 5.78 12.97 -4.90
CA ASP A 91 4.52 13.65 -4.61
C ASP A 91 3.51 12.65 -4.01
N GLN A 92 3.40 12.66 -2.69
CA GLN A 92 2.53 11.73 -1.96
C GLN A 92 1.03 12.05 -2.12
N LEU A 93 0.65 13.14 -2.80
CA LEU A 93 -0.75 13.35 -3.19
C LEU A 93 -1.16 12.43 -4.34
N GLN A 94 -0.20 11.82 -5.04
CA GLN A 94 -0.43 10.83 -6.08
C GLN A 94 -0.25 9.44 -5.49
N TYR A 95 -1.37 8.77 -5.20
CA TYR A 95 -1.34 7.47 -4.55
C TYR A 95 -2.47 6.55 -5.01
N GLY A 96 -2.25 5.26 -4.74
CA GLY A 96 -3.22 4.21 -4.90
C GLY A 96 -3.50 3.54 -3.56
N VAL A 97 -4.70 2.98 -3.41
CA VAL A 97 -5.12 2.31 -2.17
C VAL A 97 -5.68 0.94 -2.50
N SER A 98 -5.31 -0.05 -1.69
CA SER A 98 -5.89 -1.38 -1.77
C SER A 98 -7.32 -1.40 -1.26
N LYS A 99 -8.00 -2.54 -1.46
CA LYS A 99 -9.17 -2.85 -0.64
C LYS A 99 -8.75 -2.99 0.82
N GLU A 100 -9.71 -2.75 1.71
CA GLU A 100 -9.55 -3.04 3.12
C GLU A 100 -9.32 -4.54 3.36
N PHE A 101 -8.45 -4.86 4.31
CA PHE A 101 -8.25 -6.21 4.80
C PHE A 101 -8.15 -6.23 6.33
N SER A 102 -8.47 -7.37 6.92
CA SER A 102 -8.41 -7.59 8.37
C SER A 102 -7.42 -8.70 8.71
N ILE A 103 -7.15 -8.88 10.00
CA ILE A 103 -6.23 -9.88 10.54
C ILE A 103 -6.96 -10.80 11.52
N ASP A 104 -6.67 -12.10 11.45
CA ASP A 104 -7.06 -13.15 12.42
C ASP A 104 -5.85 -13.56 13.29
#